data_AF-A0A966YWD1-F1
#
_entry.id   AF-A0A966YWD1-F1
#
_cell.length_a   1.000
_cell.length_b   1.000
_cell.length_c   1.000
_cell.angle_alpha   90.00
_cell.angle_beta   90.00
_cell.angle_gamma   90.00
#
_symmetry.space_group_name_H-M   'P 1'
#
loop_
_entity.id
_entity.type
_entity.pdbx_description
1 polymer ?
#
loop_
_entity_poly.entity_id
_entity_poly.type
_entity_poly.pdbx_seq_one_letter_code
_entity_poly.pdbx_strand_id
1 'polypeptide(L)' 'LIKNDEAAMIINTTEGRRAIMDSASIRASAEQHNVFYTTTLAAAEAVCMALEQETDITVRRLQDLHESIAV' A
#
# COMPACT_ATOMS: atom_id res chain seq x y z
N LEU A 1 5.32 6.22 -17.74
CA LEU A 1 4.73 5.82 -16.46
C LEU A 1 5.80 5.53 -15.41
N ILE A 2 6.15 4.28 -15.06
CA ILE A 2 7.04 4.01 -13.91
C ILE A 2 8.45 4.61 -14.08
N LYS A 3 9.13 4.31 -15.19
CA LYS A 3 10.50 4.78 -15.45
C LYS A 3 10.64 6.30 -15.66
N ASN A 4 9.51 6.96 -15.91
CA ASN A 4 9.45 8.41 -16.11
C ASN A 4 8.92 9.11 -14.85
N ASP A 5 8.75 8.37 -13.74
CA ASP A 5 8.23 8.87 -12.47
C ASP A 5 6.84 9.55 -12.58
N GLU A 6 6.01 9.09 -13.52
CA GLU A 6 4.66 9.62 -13.76
C GLU A 6 3.57 8.93 -12.91
N ALA A 7 3.91 7.83 -12.22
CA ALA A 7 2.98 7.07 -11.39
C ALA A 7 3.27 7.33 -9.90
N ALA A 8 2.27 7.81 -9.16
CA ALA A 8 2.36 8.00 -7.70
C ALA A 8 2.11 6.70 -6.90
N MET A 9 1.31 5.79 -7.46
CA MET A 9 0.98 4.49 -6.85
C MET A 9 0.67 3.45 -7.93
N ILE A 10 0.94 2.18 -7.63
CA ILE A 10 0.64 1.04 -8.52
C ILE A 10 -0.14 -0.04 -7.75
N ILE A 11 -1.16 -0.61 -8.38
CA ILE A 11 -1.83 -1.83 -7.90
C ILE A 11 -1.50 -2.96 -8.88
N ASN A 12 -0.73 -3.96 -8.44
CA ASN A 12 -0.28 -5.08 -9.27
C ASN A 12 -0.73 -6.42 -8.70
N THR A 13 -1.95 -6.85 -9.03
CA THR A 13 -2.47 -8.19 -8.65
C THR A 13 -2.18 -9.20 -9.75
N THR A 14 -1.63 -10.36 -9.40
CA THR A 14 -1.33 -11.44 -10.36
C THR A 14 -1.69 -12.81 -9.80
N GLU A 15 -2.24 -13.68 -10.63
CA GLU A 15 -2.53 -15.08 -10.29
C GLU A 15 -1.88 -16.02 -11.31
N GLY A 16 -1.35 -17.14 -10.83
CA GLY A 16 -0.72 -18.16 -11.66
C GLY A 16 0.76 -17.89 -11.96
N ARG A 17 1.54 -18.97 -12.01
CA ARG A 17 3.02 -18.92 -12.07
C ARG A 17 3.55 -18.08 -13.23
N ARG A 18 2.95 -18.21 -14.42
CA ARG A 18 3.38 -17.45 -15.62
C ARG A 18 3.15 -15.95 -15.44
N ALA A 19 1.94 -15.54 -15.07
CA ALA A 19 1.63 -14.13 -14.87
C ALA A 19 2.48 -13.50 -13.75
N ILE A 20 2.81 -14.25 -12.69
CA ILE A 20 3.70 -13.80 -11.63
C ILE A 20 5.12 -13.52 -12.15
N MET A 21 5.64 -14.38 -13.04
CA MET A 21 6.94 -14.19 -13.67
C MET A 21 6.93 -13.01 -14.65
N ASP A 22 5.92 -12.94 -15.52
CA ASP A 22 5.79 -11.90 -16.53
C ASP A 22 5.64 -10.50 -15.89
N SER A 23 4.93 -10.43 -14.75
CA SER A 23 4.74 -9.19 -13.98
C SER A 23 5.88 -8.83 -13.03
N ALA A 24 6.89 -9.67 -12.85
CA ALA A 24 7.97 -9.42 -11.89
C ALA A 24 8.72 -8.11 -12.19
N SER A 25 8.85 -7.76 -13.47
CA SER A 25 9.47 -6.50 -13.91
C SER A 25 8.71 -5.26 -13.46
N ILE A 26 7.38 -5.33 -13.34
CA ILE A 26 6.55 -4.21 -12.86
C ILE A 26 6.87 -3.91 -11.39
N ARG A 27 6.88 -4.96 -10.54
CA ARG A 27 7.19 -4.82 -9.11
C ARG A 27 8.62 -4.35 -8.88
N ALA A 28 9.58 -4.94 -9.60
CA ALA A 28 10.98 -4.53 -9.51
C ALA A 28 11.18 -3.07 -9.93
N SER A 29 10.49 -2.62 -11.00
CA SER A 29 10.57 -1.23 -11.46
C SER A 29 9.90 -0.27 -10.47
N ALA A 30 8.80 -0.66 -9.83
CA ALA A 30 8.13 0.16 -8.81
C ALA A 30 9.04 0.39 -7.61
N GLU A 31 9.65 -0.68 -7.09
CA GLU A 31 10.59 -0.62 -5.97
C GLU A 31 11.83 0.23 -6.32
N GLN A 32 12.42 -0.01 -7.50
CA GLN A 32 13.61 0.74 -7.95
C GLN A 32 13.35 2.25 -8.07
N HIS A 33 12.13 2.64 -8.42
CA HIS A 33 11.73 4.04 -8.57
C HIS A 33 11.05 4.63 -7.31
N ASN A 34 11.04 3.90 -6.19
CA ASN A 34 10.36 4.29 -4.94
C ASN A 34 8.88 4.63 -5.13
N VAL A 35 8.21 3.96 -6.08
CA VAL A 35 6.77 4.10 -6.29
C VAL A 35 6.04 3.10 -5.39
N PHE A 36 5.23 3.61 -4.46
CA PHE A 36 4.42 2.75 -3.58
C PHE A 36 3.53 1.82 -4.40
N TYR A 37 3.56 0.52 -4.10
CA TYR A 37 2.74 -0.46 -4.82
C TYR A 37 2.16 -1.53 -3.91
N THR A 38 0.98 -2.04 -4.30
CA THR A 38 0.32 -3.17 -3.63
C THR A 38 0.26 -4.38 -4.55
N THR A 39 0.18 -5.58 -3.96
CA THR A 39 0.10 -6.86 -4.69
C THR A 39 -1.21 -7.59 -4.49
N THR A 40 -2.11 -7.04 -3.67
CA THR A 40 -3.42 -7.62 -3.37
C THR A 40 -4.51 -6.56 -3.50
N LEU A 41 -5.71 -6.98 -3.88
CA LEU A 41 -6.84 -6.08 -3.98
C LEU A 41 -7.27 -5.57 -2.59
N ALA A 42 -7.22 -6.44 -1.56
CA ALA A 42 -7.54 -6.06 -0.19
C ALA A 42 -6.61 -4.96 0.35
N ALA A 43 -5.31 -4.99 0.03
CA ALA A 43 -4.40 -3.92 0.41
C ALA A 43 -4.69 -2.62 -0.36
N ALA A 44 -5.02 -2.73 -1.66
CA ALA A 44 -5.41 -1.57 -2.46
C ALA A 44 -6.70 -0.91 -1.92
N GLU A 45 -7.71 -1.71 -1.56
CA GLU A 45 -8.95 -1.24 -0.94
C GLU A 45 -8.67 -0.53 0.38
N ALA A 46 -7.86 -1.12 1.27
CA ALA A 46 -7.49 -0.49 2.54
C ALA A 46 -6.76 0.85 2.34
N VAL A 47 -5.91 0.97 1.31
CA VAL A 47 -5.24 2.22 0.96
C VAL A 47 -6.24 3.26 0.48
N CYS A 48 -7.17 2.90 -0.41
CA CYS A 48 -8.23 3.81 -0.85
C CYS A 48 -9.06 4.31 0.34
N MET A 49 -9.48 3.41 1.24
CA MET A 49 -10.21 3.78 2.46
C MET A 49 -9.41 4.74 3.35
N ALA A 50 -8.10 4.53 3.47
CA ALA A 50 -7.23 5.42 4.24
C ALA A 50 -7.07 6.80 3.59
N LEU A 51 -7.01 6.88 2.25
CA LEU A 51 -6.91 8.13 1.50
C LEU A 51 -8.20 8.96 1.55
N GLU A 52 -9.35 8.32 1.74
CA GLU A 52 -10.66 8.98 1.90
C GLU A 52 -10.85 9.60 3.30
N GLN A 53 -10.05 9.23 4.31
CA GLN A 53 -10.17 9.80 5.65
C GLN A 53 -9.65 11.24 5.67
N GLU A 54 -10.43 12.16 6.25
CA GLU A 54 -9.96 13.51 6.55
C GLU A 54 -8.82 13.47 7.58
N THR A 55 -7.86 14.38 7.43
CA THR A 55 -6.64 14.46 8.22
C THR A 55 -6.90 14.94 9.64
N ASP A 56 -7.52 14.12 10.49
CA ASP A 56 -7.47 14.30 11.94
C ASP A 56 -6.59 13.21 12.55
N ILE A 57 -5.28 13.35 12.30
CA ILE A 57 -4.28 12.44 12.87
C ILE A 57 -4.14 12.79 14.36
N THR A 58 -4.94 12.13 15.19
CA THR A 58 -4.78 12.20 16.64
C THR A 58 -3.62 11.32 17.09
N VAL A 59 -2.59 11.93 17.67
CA VAL A 59 -1.50 11.19 18.32
C VAL A 59 -2.00 10.62 19.65
N ARG A 60 -1.85 9.31 19.85
CA ARG A 60 -2.20 8.62 21.10
C ARG A 60 -0.96 7.98 21.72
N ARG A 61 -0.76 8.15 23.03
CA ARG A 61 0.29 7.42 23.75
C ARG A 61 -0.15 5.96 23.90
N LEU A 62 0.81 5.04 23.83
CA LEU A 62 0.54 3.62 23.99
C LEU A 62 -0.07 3.31 25.38
N GLN A 63 0.39 4.02 26.42
CA GLN A 63 -0.11 3.89 27.79
C GLN A 63 -1.60 4.25 27.88
N ASP A 64 -2.02 5.37 27.28
CA ASP A 64 -3.42 5.79 27.27
C ASP A 64 -4.31 4.77 26.56
N LEU A 65 -3.80 4.17 25.47
CA LEU A 65 -4.51 3.12 24.75
C LEU A 65 -4.67 1.85 25.61
N HIS A 66 -3.62 1.43 26.33
CA HIS A 66 -3.69 0.28 27.23
C HIS A 66 -4.67 0.50 28.39
N GLU A 67 -4.68 1.70 28.99
CA GLU A 67 -5.64 2.05 30.04
C GLU A 67 -7.08 2.04 29.53
N SER A 68 -7.33 2.48 28.29
CA SER A 68 -8.69 2.52 27.71
C SER A 68 -9.35 1.14 27.50
N ILE A 69 -8.57 0.06 27.54
CA ILE A 69 -9.04 -1.33 27.37
C ILE A 69 -8.86 -2.18 28.64
N ALA A 70 -8.28 -1.62 29.70
CA ALA A 70 -8.14 -2.30 30.98
C ALA A 70 -9.52 -2.41 31.65
N VAL A 71 -9.91 -3.63 32.00
CA VAL A 71 -11.17 -3.97 32.70
C VAL A 71 -11.05 -3.65 34.18
#